data_AF-A0A518BQT8-F1
#
_entry.id   AF-A0A518BQT8-F1
#
_cell.length_a   1.000
_cell.length_b   1.000
_cell.length_c   1.000
_cell.angle_alpha   90.00
_cell.angle_beta   90.00
_cell.angle_gamma   90.00
#
_symmetry.space_group_name_H-M   'P 1'
#
loop_
_entity.id
_entity.type
_entity.pdbx_description
1 polymer ?
#
loop_
_entity_poly.entity_id
_entity_poly.type
_entity_poly.pdbx_seq_one_letter_code
_entity_poly.pdbx_strand_id
1 'polypeptide(L)'
;MFDIEALDPASRSLAHELLRHHPELKGHARIEQRPGRDEAYLILTIPAAVEGEPAMVVDSGDPERVLVQWGRWSQEFTAPRGGGRSSELAEAISLVEDLLADTVTIWTLEVDGRWRGAGVLYDEFDERRLLSGLKPGSRLELRTWSGGRIDVIER
;
A
#
# COMPACT_ATOMS: atom_id res chain seq x y z
N MET A 1 -19.76 -13.45 8.18
CA MET A 1 -20.43 -12.22 7.70
C MET A 1 -19.51 -11.07 8.07
N PHE A 2 -19.07 -10.29 7.08
CA PHE A 2 -18.16 -9.15 7.29
C PHE A 2 -18.95 -8.03 7.95
N ASP A 3 -18.69 -7.79 9.24
CA ASP A 3 -19.37 -6.77 10.05
C ASP A 3 -18.41 -5.60 10.33
N ILE A 4 -18.52 -4.55 9.50
CA ILE A 4 -17.71 -3.34 9.60
C ILE A 4 -17.90 -2.65 10.96
N GLU A 5 -19.08 -2.77 11.57
CA GLU A 5 -19.39 -2.08 12.82
C GLU A 5 -18.65 -2.67 14.03
N ALA A 6 -18.07 -3.88 13.88
CA ALA A 6 -17.21 -4.50 14.88
C ALA A 6 -15.77 -3.95 14.89
N LEU A 7 -15.39 -3.16 13.88
CA LEU A 7 -14.05 -2.59 13.75
C LEU A 7 -13.83 -1.41 14.70
N ASP A 8 -12.58 -1.23 15.14
CA ASP A 8 -12.15 0.02 15.78
C ASP A 8 -12.36 1.23 14.84
N PRO A 9 -12.45 2.48 15.35
CA PRO A 9 -12.90 3.61 14.54
C PRO A 9 -12.03 3.92 13.31
N ALA A 10 -10.71 3.75 13.41
CA ALA A 10 -9.78 3.97 12.30
C ALA A 10 -9.94 2.88 11.24
N SER A 11 -9.96 1.61 11.67
CA SER A 11 -10.18 0.45 10.79
C SER A 11 -11.55 0.51 10.10
N ARG A 12 -12.57 0.97 10.81
CA ARG A 12 -13.92 1.17 10.30
C ARG A 12 -13.97 2.27 9.24
N SER A 13 -13.31 3.41 9.50
CA SER A 13 -13.26 4.52 8.55
C SER A 13 -12.52 4.11 7.28
N LEU A 14 -11.38 3.42 7.41
CA LEU A 14 -10.64 2.82 6.30
C LEU A 14 -11.52 1.87 5.49
N ALA A 15 -12.21 0.94 6.16
CA ALA A 15 -13.12 -0.02 5.53
C ALA A 15 -14.28 0.67 4.80
N HIS A 16 -14.90 1.68 5.41
CA HIS A 16 -16.02 2.39 4.80
C HIS A 16 -15.62 3.10 3.52
N GLU A 17 -14.53 3.86 3.54
CA GLU A 17 -14.11 4.61 2.37
C GLU A 17 -13.63 3.68 1.25
N LEU A 18 -12.70 2.75 1.53
CA LEU A 18 -12.19 1.83 0.52
C LEU A 18 -13.29 0.94 -0.08
N LEU A 19 -14.18 0.36 0.74
CA LEU A 19 -15.22 -0.55 0.24
C LEU A 19 -16.41 0.17 -0.38
N ARG A 20 -16.54 1.49 -0.16
CA ARG A 20 -17.50 2.32 -0.87
C ARG A 20 -17.06 2.56 -2.31
N HIS A 21 -15.77 2.85 -2.53
CA HIS A 21 -15.23 3.09 -3.87
C HIS A 21 -14.89 1.79 -4.61
N HIS A 22 -14.47 0.77 -3.88
CA HIS A 22 -14.06 -0.53 -4.40
C HIS A 22 -14.84 -1.68 -3.73
N PRO A 23 -16.15 -1.82 -3.99
CA PRO A 23 -17.00 -2.83 -3.36
C PRO A 23 -16.53 -4.28 -3.61
N GLU A 24 -15.81 -4.53 -4.71
CA GLU A 24 -15.17 -5.81 -5.03
C GLU A 24 -14.14 -6.25 -3.98
N LEU A 25 -13.49 -5.32 -3.28
CA LEU A 25 -12.49 -5.64 -2.25
C LEU A 25 -13.08 -6.32 -1.02
N LYS A 26 -14.41 -6.31 -0.86
CA LYS A 26 -15.09 -6.99 0.25
C LYS A 26 -14.78 -8.49 0.30
N GLY A 27 -14.57 -9.13 -0.85
CA GLY A 27 -14.15 -10.54 -0.92
C GLY A 27 -12.73 -10.82 -0.41
N HIS A 28 -11.92 -9.77 -0.29
CA HIS A 28 -10.52 -9.79 0.11
C HIS A 28 -10.29 -9.25 1.52
N ALA A 29 -11.35 -8.82 2.19
CA ALA A 29 -11.32 -8.23 3.51
C ALA A 29 -11.44 -9.30 4.60
N ARG A 30 -10.55 -9.23 5.59
CA ARG A 30 -10.59 -9.99 6.83
C ARG A 30 -10.71 -9.03 8.00
N ILE A 31 -11.51 -9.45 8.97
CA ILE A 31 -11.64 -8.78 10.27
C ILE A 31 -10.94 -9.68 11.27
N GLU A 32 -9.91 -9.16 11.92
CA GLU A 32 -9.14 -9.88 12.93
C GLU A 32 -9.36 -9.26 14.30
N GLN A 33 -9.35 -10.09 15.33
CA GLN A 33 -9.45 -9.64 16.71
C GLN A 33 -8.06 -9.27 17.23
N ARG A 34 -7.97 -8.12 17.90
CA ARG A 34 -6.71 -7.67 18.48
C ARG A 34 -6.37 -8.53 19.70
N PRO A 35 -5.16 -9.13 19.78
CA PRO A 35 -4.81 -9.97 20.92
C PRO A 35 -4.97 -9.23 22.26
N GLY A 36 -5.81 -9.78 23.14
CA GLY A 36 -6.05 -9.24 24.47
C GLY A 36 -6.92 -7.98 24.54
N ARG A 37 -7.64 -7.62 23.47
CA ARG A 37 -8.64 -6.54 23.46
C ARG A 37 -9.93 -7.00 22.77
N ASP A 38 -11.03 -6.32 23.07
CA ASP A 38 -12.34 -6.57 22.43
C ASP A 38 -12.50 -5.86 21.07
N GLU A 39 -11.42 -5.28 20.56
CA GLU A 39 -11.41 -4.47 19.34
C GLU A 39 -10.97 -5.31 18.14
N ALA A 40 -11.67 -5.16 17.02
CA ALA A 40 -11.28 -5.76 15.76
C ALA A 40 -10.64 -4.75 14.81
N TYR A 41 -9.80 -5.23 13.91
CA TYR A 41 -9.12 -4.43 12.89
C TYR A 41 -9.26 -5.06 11.50
N LEU A 42 -8.97 -4.26 10.47
CA LEU A 42 -9.10 -4.65 9.07
C LEU A 42 -7.75 -5.14 8.53
N ILE A 43 -7.78 -6.26 7.81
CA ILE A 43 -6.73 -6.66 6.88
C ILE A 43 -7.36 -6.83 5.51
N LEU A 44 -6.90 -6.08 4.52
CA LEU A 44 -7.23 -6.29 3.10
C LEU A 44 -6.06 -6.96 2.41
N THR A 45 -6.29 -8.09 1.75
CA THR A 45 -5.28 -8.78 0.92
C THR A 45 -5.74 -8.80 -0.52
N ILE A 46 -5.34 -7.79 -1.28
CA ILE A 46 -5.80 -7.54 -2.65
C ILE A 46 -4.89 -8.33 -3.60
N PRO A 47 -5.42 -9.32 -4.35
CA PRO A 47 -4.61 -10.10 -5.27
C PRO A 47 -4.09 -9.21 -6.39
N ALA A 48 -2.82 -9.39 -6.79
CA ALA A 48 -2.24 -8.64 -7.90
C ALA A 48 -3.04 -8.87 -9.19
N ALA A 49 -3.11 -7.85 -10.05
CA ALA A 49 -3.76 -7.97 -11.34
C ALA A 49 -2.98 -8.90 -12.30
N VAL A 50 -1.69 -9.11 -12.04
CA VAL A 50 -0.80 -9.97 -12.83
C VAL A 50 -0.52 -11.27 -12.08
N GLU A 51 -0.63 -12.40 -12.79
CA GLU A 51 -0.33 -13.71 -12.23
C GLU A 51 1.14 -13.83 -11.78
N GLY A 52 1.36 -14.39 -10.58
CA GLY A 52 2.69 -14.60 -10.02
C GLY A 52 3.25 -13.39 -9.24
N GLU A 53 2.58 -12.24 -9.27
CA GLU A 53 2.95 -11.08 -8.47
C GLU A 53 2.41 -11.17 -7.03
N PRO A 54 3.11 -10.56 -6.05
CA PRO A 54 2.66 -10.55 -4.66
C PRO A 54 1.37 -9.71 -4.53
N ALA A 55 0.47 -10.13 -3.64
CA ALA A 55 -0.68 -9.34 -3.24
C ALA A 55 -0.27 -8.02 -2.58
N MET A 56 -1.12 -7.00 -2.73
CA MET A 56 -1.05 -5.79 -1.91
C MET A 56 -1.80 -6.04 -0.60
N VAL A 57 -1.19 -5.64 0.51
CA VAL A 57 -1.75 -5.79 1.85
C VAL A 57 -1.98 -4.41 2.44
N VAL A 58 -3.20 -4.15 2.92
CA VAL A 58 -3.54 -2.98 3.74
C VAL A 58 -3.91 -3.48 5.12
N ASP A 59 -3.14 -3.09 6.14
CA ASP A 59 -3.25 -3.60 7.50
C ASP A 59 -3.42 -2.45 8.51
N SER A 60 -4.53 -2.45 9.25
CA SER A 60 -4.80 -1.51 10.36
C SER A 60 -4.61 -2.15 11.75
N GLY A 61 -3.82 -3.23 11.80
CA GLY A 61 -3.49 -3.98 13.00
C GLY A 61 -2.63 -3.22 14.00
N ASP A 62 -2.01 -2.10 13.65
CA ASP A 62 -1.45 -1.17 14.64
C ASP A 62 -2.52 -0.13 15.04
N PRO A 63 -2.79 0.09 16.34
CA PRO A 63 -3.73 1.09 16.82
C PRO A 63 -3.55 2.51 16.29
N GLU A 64 -2.32 2.88 15.93
CA GLU A 64 -1.92 4.24 15.57
C GLU A 64 -1.47 4.35 14.12
N ARG A 65 -1.50 3.25 13.34
CA ARG A 65 -0.97 3.22 11.99
C ARG A 65 -1.77 2.34 11.03
N VAL A 66 -1.77 2.76 9.76
CA VAL A 66 -2.14 1.91 8.63
C VAL A 66 -0.89 1.59 7.84
N LEU A 67 -0.65 0.31 7.57
CA LEU A 67 0.42 -0.18 6.72
C LEU A 67 -0.15 -0.52 5.35
N VAL A 68 0.46 0.02 4.29
CA VAL A 68 0.26 -0.44 2.91
C VAL A 68 1.55 -1.12 2.46
N GLN A 69 1.47 -2.39 2.07
CA GLN A 69 2.62 -3.19 1.66
C GLN A 69 2.35 -3.86 0.32
N TRP A 70 3.35 -3.86 -0.58
CA TRP A 70 3.29 -4.61 -1.82
C TRP A 70 4.68 -5.12 -2.21
N GLY A 71 4.85 -6.44 -2.15
CA GLY A 71 6.16 -7.08 -2.36
C GLY A 71 7.18 -6.62 -1.32
N ARG A 72 8.27 -5.99 -1.78
CA ARG A 72 9.35 -5.45 -0.94
C ARG A 72 9.16 -3.99 -0.53
N TRP A 73 8.19 -3.30 -1.11
CA TRP A 73 7.85 -1.94 -0.73
C TRP A 73 6.77 -1.94 0.35
N SER A 74 6.87 -0.99 1.26
CA SER A 74 5.84 -0.71 2.26
C SER A 74 5.87 0.76 2.65
N GLN A 75 4.71 1.28 3.04
CA GLN A 75 4.56 2.61 3.59
C GLN A 75 3.61 2.58 4.79
N GLU A 76 4.01 3.23 5.87
CA GLU A 76 3.21 3.39 7.08
C GLU A 76 2.61 4.80 7.11
N PHE A 77 1.38 4.89 7.58
CA PHE A 77 0.63 6.13 7.73
C PHE A 77 0.14 6.24 9.17
N THR A 78 0.33 7.40 9.79
CA THR A 78 -0.10 7.70 11.15
C THR A 78 -1.61 7.88 11.20
N ALA A 79 -2.35 6.93 11.75
CA ALA A 79 -3.81 6.92 11.77
C ALA A 79 -4.34 6.62 13.18
N PRO A 80 -4.31 7.60 14.11
CA PRO A 80 -4.76 7.40 15.49
C PRO A 80 -6.26 7.12 15.56
N ARG A 81 -6.69 6.35 16.55
CA ARG A 81 -8.10 5.88 16.74
C ARG A 81 -9.16 6.98 16.81
N GLY A 82 -8.79 8.17 17.26
CA GLY A 82 -9.71 9.32 17.35
C GLY A 82 -9.73 10.19 16.11
N GLY A 83 -8.92 9.85 15.10
CA GLY A 83 -8.53 10.77 14.05
C GLY A 83 -7.77 11.97 14.60
N GLY A 84 -7.72 13.04 13.81
CA GLY A 84 -7.07 14.29 14.18
C GLY A 84 -6.56 15.04 12.96
N ARG A 85 -6.15 16.29 13.15
CA ARG A 85 -5.60 17.12 12.06
C ARG A 85 -4.30 16.57 11.48
N SER A 86 -3.61 15.70 12.22
CA SER A 86 -2.36 15.05 11.82
C SER A 86 -2.55 13.59 11.42
N SER A 87 -3.80 13.14 11.24
CA SER A 87 -4.09 11.77 10.82
C SER A 87 -3.84 11.65 9.32
N GLU A 88 -3.02 10.69 8.92
CA GLU A 88 -2.62 10.37 7.54
C GLU A 88 -3.54 9.30 6.90
N LEU A 89 -4.73 9.10 7.46
CA LEU A 89 -5.68 8.07 7.00
C LEU A 89 -6.17 8.35 5.59
N ALA A 90 -6.41 9.62 5.25
CA ALA A 90 -6.85 10.01 3.91
C ALA A 90 -5.74 9.76 2.87
N GLU A 91 -4.49 9.99 3.25
CA GLU A 91 -3.31 9.73 2.44
C GLU A 91 -3.10 8.23 2.22
N ALA A 92 -3.35 7.40 3.25
CA ALA A 92 -3.32 5.94 3.12
C ALA A 92 -4.37 5.45 2.11
N ILE A 93 -5.61 5.96 2.23
CA ILE A 93 -6.71 5.64 1.30
C ILE A 93 -6.37 6.09 -0.11
N SER A 94 -5.95 7.35 -0.28
CA SER A 94 -5.56 7.91 -1.58
C SER A 94 -4.46 7.08 -2.23
N LEU A 95 -3.43 6.68 -1.49
CA LEU A 95 -2.35 5.88 -2.07
C LEU A 95 -2.85 4.50 -2.55
N VAL A 96 -3.74 3.85 -1.80
CA VAL A 96 -4.34 2.58 -2.24
C VAL A 96 -5.15 2.77 -3.51
N GLU A 97 -5.98 3.81 -3.58
CA GLU A 97 -6.78 4.13 -4.77
C GLU A 97 -5.89 4.46 -5.97
N ASP A 98 -4.84 5.25 -5.75
CA ASP A 98 -3.87 5.63 -6.77
C ASP A 98 -3.11 4.43 -7.33
N LEU A 99 -2.71 3.49 -6.46
CA LEU A 99 -2.09 2.24 -6.88
C LEU A 99 -3.05 1.41 -7.73
N LEU A 100 -4.28 1.19 -7.25
CA LEU A 100 -5.30 0.39 -7.97
C LEU A 100 -5.69 1.01 -9.33
N ALA A 101 -5.60 2.33 -9.46
CA ALA A 101 -5.92 3.07 -10.67
C ALA A 101 -4.72 3.29 -11.61
N ASP A 102 -3.53 2.77 -11.29
CA ASP A 102 -2.27 3.00 -12.02
C ASP A 102 -1.89 4.49 -12.17
N THR A 103 -2.32 5.35 -11.25
CA THR A 103 -1.95 6.79 -11.28
C THR A 103 -0.57 7.03 -10.66
N VAL A 104 -0.07 6.06 -9.87
CA VAL A 104 1.28 6.08 -9.29
C VAL A 104 2.03 4.79 -9.59
N THR A 105 3.35 4.83 -9.50
CA THR A 105 4.24 3.68 -9.77
C THR A 105 5.10 3.39 -8.55
N ILE A 106 5.22 2.13 -8.14
CA ILE A 106 6.18 1.73 -7.11
C ILE A 106 7.52 1.49 -7.77
N TRP A 107 8.60 1.87 -7.07
CA TRP A 107 9.95 1.52 -7.45
C TRP A 107 10.65 0.73 -6.35
N THR A 108 11.54 -0.17 -6.76
CA THR A 108 12.49 -0.83 -5.88
C THR A 108 13.89 -0.81 -6.48
N LEU A 109 14.92 -0.61 -5.65
CA LEU A 109 16.29 -0.42 -6.11
C LEU A 109 17.25 -1.37 -5.40
N GLU A 110 18.03 -2.08 -6.21
CA GLU A 110 19.21 -2.80 -5.78
C GLU A 110 20.47 -2.18 -6.42
N VAL A 111 21.61 -2.29 -5.73
CA VAL A 111 22.93 -1.91 -6.26
C VAL A 111 23.92 -3.00 -5.89
N ASP A 112 24.57 -3.59 -6.90
CA ASP A 112 25.49 -4.73 -6.75
C ASP A 112 24.83 -5.91 -6.03
N GLY A 113 23.56 -6.20 -6.37
CA GLY A 113 22.76 -7.27 -5.76
C GLY A 113 22.33 -7.01 -4.31
N ARG A 114 22.51 -5.79 -3.79
CA ARG A 114 22.08 -5.40 -2.44
C ARG A 114 20.92 -4.44 -2.50
N TRP A 115 19.89 -4.71 -1.70
CA TRP A 115 18.76 -3.81 -1.49
C TRP A 115 19.22 -2.42 -1.04
N ARG A 116 18.69 -1.38 -1.69
CA ARG A 116 18.95 0.03 -1.34
C ARG A 116 17.71 0.78 -0.91
N GLY A 117 16.54 0.47 -1.47
CA GLY A 117 15.30 1.12 -1.06
C GLY A 117 14.15 0.87 -2.01
N ALA A 118 13.02 1.46 -1.65
CA ALA A 118 11.81 1.49 -2.45
C ALA A 118 11.04 2.77 -2.18
N GLY A 119 10.06 3.08 -3.03
CA GLY A 119 9.17 4.20 -2.84
C GLY A 119 8.08 4.26 -3.91
N VAL A 120 7.37 5.37 -3.92
CA VAL A 120 6.30 5.68 -4.89
C VAL A 120 6.75 6.85 -5.77
N LEU A 121 6.46 6.76 -7.06
CA LEU A 121 6.61 7.83 -8.04
C LEU A 121 5.21 8.36 -8.33
N TYR A 122 4.97 9.64 -8.03
CA TYR A 122 3.67 10.26 -8.27
C TYR A 122 3.59 10.88 -9.67
N ASP A 123 4.73 11.21 -10.27
CA ASP A 123 4.78 11.85 -11.58
C ASP A 123 6.11 11.56 -12.33
N GLU A 124 6.19 12.08 -13.56
CA GLU A 124 7.37 11.99 -14.41
C GLU A 124 8.60 12.76 -13.86
N PHE A 125 8.40 13.71 -12.95
CA PHE A 125 9.50 14.43 -12.33
C PHE A 125 10.20 13.57 -11.28
N ASP A 126 9.44 12.87 -10.43
CA ASP A 126 9.95 11.88 -9.50
C ASP A 126 10.73 10.78 -10.22
N GLU A 127 10.18 10.28 -11.33
CA GLU A 127 10.84 9.27 -12.15
C GLU A 127 12.17 9.78 -12.71
N ARG A 128 12.18 10.94 -13.37
CA ARG A 128 13.42 11.53 -13.92
C ARG A 128 14.46 11.77 -12.84
N ARG A 129 14.05 12.24 -11.67
CA ARG A 129 14.94 12.43 -10.51
C ARG A 129 15.56 11.11 -10.07
N LEU A 130 14.77 10.06 -9.91
CA LEU A 130 15.26 8.73 -9.55
C LEU A 130 16.25 8.19 -10.59
N LEU A 131 15.88 8.24 -11.88
CA LEU A 131 16.71 7.76 -12.99
C LEU A 131 18.05 8.50 -13.10
N SER A 132 18.05 9.81 -12.85
CA SER A 132 19.28 10.62 -12.85
C SER A 132 20.28 10.21 -11.78
N GLY A 133 19.80 9.59 -10.68
CA GLY A 133 20.61 9.19 -9.53
C GLY A 133 21.16 7.77 -9.60
N LEU A 134 20.82 6.99 -10.63
CA LEU A 134 21.24 5.60 -10.77
C LEU A 134 22.74 5.49 -11.03
N LYS A 135 23.40 4.59 -10.29
CA LYS A 135 24.83 4.30 -10.40
C LYS A 135 25.05 3.04 -11.26
N PRO A 136 26.25 2.80 -11.80
CA PRO A 136 26.59 1.49 -12.34
C PRO A 136 26.39 0.40 -11.28
N GLY A 137 25.94 -0.78 -11.71
CA GLY A 137 25.50 -1.89 -10.87
C GLY A 137 24.08 -1.74 -10.30
N SER A 138 23.35 -0.67 -10.65
CA SER A 138 21.96 -0.49 -10.21
C SER A 138 21.01 -1.40 -10.99
N ARG A 139 20.08 -2.02 -10.26
CA ARG A 139 18.88 -2.67 -10.79
C ARG A 139 17.67 -1.96 -10.21
N LEU A 140 17.00 -1.17 -11.03
CA LEU A 140 15.74 -0.51 -10.69
C LEU A 140 14.58 -1.33 -11.26
N GLU A 141 13.62 -1.72 -10.44
CA GLU A 141 12.36 -2.32 -10.86
C GLU A 141 11.23 -1.32 -10.61
N LEU A 142 10.48 -1.00 -11.66
CA LEU A 142 9.25 -0.22 -11.58
C LEU A 142 8.05 -1.17 -11.59
N ARG A 143 6.93 -0.76 -10.99
CA ARG A 143 5.70 -1.58 -10.95
C ARG A 143 4.45 -0.72 -10.88
N THR A 144 3.46 -1.07 -11.69
CA THR A 144 2.08 -0.56 -11.65
C THR A 144 1.11 -1.72 -11.39
N TRP A 145 -0.08 -1.43 -10.89
CA TRP A 145 -1.07 -2.45 -10.51
C TRP A 145 -1.51 -3.33 -11.66
N SER A 146 -1.81 -2.77 -12.83
CA SER A 146 -2.18 -3.54 -14.02
C SER A 146 -1.03 -4.29 -14.69
N GLY A 147 0.21 -4.18 -14.17
CA GLY A 147 1.40 -4.76 -14.79
C GLY A 147 1.93 -4.01 -16.00
N GLY A 148 1.37 -2.84 -16.31
CA GLY A 148 1.71 -2.06 -17.50
C GLY A 148 3.16 -1.59 -17.59
N ARG A 149 3.89 -1.53 -16.45
CA ARG A 149 5.27 -1.01 -16.43
C ARG A 149 6.17 -1.73 -15.43
N ILE A 150 6.63 -2.93 -15.80
CA ILE A 150 7.76 -3.60 -15.14
C ILE A 150 9.02 -3.35 -15.97
N ASP A 151 9.65 -2.19 -15.76
CA ASP A 151 10.94 -1.87 -16.37
C ASP A 151 12.05 -2.30 -15.40
N VAL A 152 12.91 -3.21 -15.85
CA VAL A 152 14.18 -3.50 -15.17
C VAL A 152 15.28 -2.72 -15.86
N ILE A 153 15.74 -1.66 -15.20
CA ILE A 153 16.84 -0.83 -15.71
C ILE A 153 18.12 -1.28 -15.03
N GLU A 154 19.02 -1.86 -15.82
CA GLU A 154 20.37 -2.22 -15.41
C GLU A 154 21.36 -1.17 -15.97
N ARG A 155 22.19 -0.61 -15.10
CA ARG A 155 23.22 0.37 -15.46
C ARG A 155 24.60 -0.08 -15.05
#